data_AF-A0A8H4NUU5-F1
#
_entry.id   AF-A0A8H4NUU5-F1
#
_cell.length_a   1.000
_cell.length_b   1.000
_cell.length_c   1.000
_cell.angle_alpha   90.00
_cell.angle_beta   90.00
_cell.angle_gamma   90.00
#
_symmetry.space_group_name_H-M   'P 1'
#
loop_
_entity.id
_entity.type
_entity.pdbx_description
1 polymer ?
#
loop_
_entity_poly.entity_id
_entity_poly.type
_entity_poly.pdbx_seq_one_letter_code
_entity_poly.pdbx_strand_id
1 'polypeptide(L)'
;MASNPLTHVNPIAAAAVILASTVLVALRFWNSSKSPKVNILLEDEIKSPRQRALEYCFNPRAVMAKGYAKDMQIEYTHFGGPAEYVIHAIKANLTGSLSSFTPLLHRMVQKNVPKILGQYKDWTPVKVHDRVLRIIATNNARVFQGTAASLDEEWLEASTGYVLACFDCIRALKQWHPWLRPLVYRFIPERAAIKDQWTKGRKRVMASMSDRRKKGGNLENPPSMLDHLSNGRNEPMRDDIEMQLLHQMTLIAVGTVTTFSSTTQAIYDLAAHPEYIDVLREEVLSVPRDENGNFTKDSTAAMDKLDSFLKESQRFNSPDLTTFQRAAVADMTLPDGTFVPKGTKLEINTCSIHKDPELFKNPDKFNALRFHEARKVPGMEKKYLYTNVGTSDLSWGFGRNACPGRYLSAINIKILMAELLINYDIKLRDGARRPPNIEFEVLCSPEPNFEILLRSRNHEGSVATSALGVAAAVIQFVDFSSKLVCRIRTVHRLSHPDSAQYVELKNAAEQLSELSCQIHDNLNAVLRKLSLSLTEEYLAAVSNKCRLIAGEFLTAMRKAAPQLFKDELENREVESRSGIPQRVWERLLAAVQAIGKAGEMDGLPQHLEDLRQQMMTQILVAL
;
A
#
# COMPACT_ATOMS: atom_id res chain seq x y z
N MET A 1 -36.56 -42.44 37.65
CA MET A 1 -36.93 -43.09 36.38
C MET A 1 -37.52 -42.03 35.47
N ALA A 2 -36.70 -41.41 34.62
CA ALA A 2 -37.16 -40.51 33.57
C ALA A 2 -36.46 -40.96 32.28
N SER A 3 -37.27 -41.47 31.36
CA SER A 3 -36.89 -42.09 30.10
C SER A 3 -36.34 -41.06 29.11
N ASN A 4 -35.15 -41.36 28.58
CA ASN A 4 -34.41 -40.60 27.59
C ASN A 4 -35.06 -40.78 26.19
N PRO A 5 -35.53 -39.73 25.48
CA PRO A 5 -36.20 -39.88 24.19
C PRO A 5 -35.19 -39.74 23.05
N LEU A 6 -34.25 -40.69 22.91
CA LEU A 6 -33.28 -40.69 21.82
C LEU A 6 -32.96 -42.11 21.33
N THR A 7 -33.95 -42.95 21.07
CA THR A 7 -33.70 -44.22 20.38
C THR A 7 -34.88 -44.66 19.53
N HIS A 8 -35.02 -44.12 18.33
CA HIS A 8 -35.53 -44.85 17.15
C HIS A 8 -35.02 -44.15 15.89
N VAL A 9 -33.72 -44.27 15.61
CA VAL A 9 -33.23 -44.00 14.26
C VAL A 9 -33.77 -45.15 13.40
N ASN A 10 -34.67 -44.81 12.47
CA ASN A 10 -35.26 -45.79 11.57
C ASN A 10 -34.13 -46.56 10.85
N PRO A 11 -34.03 -47.90 10.99
CA PRO A 11 -32.96 -48.69 10.38
C PRO A 11 -32.93 -48.55 8.85
N ILE A 12 -34.08 -48.24 8.22
CA ILE A 12 -34.17 -47.91 6.79
C ILE A 12 -33.49 -46.57 6.49
N ALA A 13 -33.63 -45.57 7.37
CA ALA A 13 -32.95 -44.29 7.21
C ALA A 13 -31.43 -44.42 7.44
N ALA A 14 -30.99 -45.20 8.42
CA ALA A 14 -29.58 -45.49 8.63
C ALA A 14 -28.97 -46.26 7.45
N ALA A 15 -29.66 -47.29 6.93
CA ALA A 15 -29.24 -48.03 5.76
C ALA A 15 -29.21 -47.14 4.49
N ALA A 16 -30.18 -46.24 4.31
CA ALA A 16 -30.19 -45.28 3.21
C ALA A 16 -29.02 -44.29 3.29
N VAL A 17 -28.68 -43.80 4.49
CA VAL A 17 -27.52 -42.91 4.70
C VAL A 17 -26.21 -43.65 4.41
N ILE A 18 -26.07 -44.90 4.86
CA ILE A 18 -24.89 -45.73 4.58
C ILE A 18 -24.78 -45.99 3.08
N LEU A 19 -25.85 -46.45 2.43
CA LEU A 19 -25.86 -46.73 0.99
C LEU A 19 -25.55 -45.48 0.17
N ALA A 20 -26.15 -44.33 0.52
CA ALA A 20 -25.86 -43.05 -0.12
C ALA A 20 -24.39 -42.65 0.08
N SER A 21 -23.83 -42.84 1.29
CA SER A 21 -22.42 -42.56 1.58
C SER A 21 -21.49 -43.46 0.78
N THR A 22 -21.78 -44.76 0.68
CA THR A 22 -20.99 -45.73 -0.09
C THR A 22 -21.05 -45.42 -1.59
N VAL A 23 -22.23 -45.07 -2.13
CA VAL A 23 -22.39 -44.64 -3.53
C VAL A 23 -21.63 -43.35 -3.80
N LEU A 24 -21.68 -42.37 -2.89
CA LEU A 24 -20.94 -41.12 -3.00
C LEU A 24 -19.42 -41.34 -2.98
N VAL A 25 -18.92 -42.23 -2.12
CA VAL A 25 -17.50 -42.62 -2.07
C VAL A 25 -17.10 -43.37 -3.36
N ALA A 26 -17.91 -44.32 -3.82
CA ALA A 26 -17.65 -45.06 -5.05
C ALA A 26 -17.64 -44.14 -6.29
N LEU A 27 -18.57 -43.17 -6.38
CA LEU A 27 -18.58 -42.16 -7.44
C LEU A 27 -17.34 -41.26 -7.41
N ARG A 28 -16.85 -40.92 -6.21
CA ARG A 28 -15.61 -40.15 -6.04
C ARG A 28 -14.39 -40.92 -6.56
N PHE A 29 -14.26 -42.20 -6.23
CA PHE A 29 -13.16 -43.07 -6.70
C PHE A 29 -13.25 -43.42 -8.19
N TRP A 30 -14.46 -43.65 -8.72
CA TRP A 30 -14.66 -43.91 -10.15
C TRP A 30 -14.20 -42.72 -11.00
N ASN A 31 -14.42 -41.50 -10.51
CA ASN A 31 -14.17 -40.29 -11.28
C ASN A 31 -12.72 -39.78 -11.21
N SER A 32 -11.92 -40.21 -10.24
CA SER A 32 -10.48 -39.89 -10.18
C SER A 32 -9.63 -40.65 -11.21
N SER A 33 -10.22 -41.63 -11.91
CA SER A 33 -9.52 -42.51 -12.87
C SER A 33 -9.50 -42.01 -14.32
N LYS A 34 -10.18 -40.91 -14.66
CA LYS A 34 -10.23 -40.41 -16.05
C LYS A 34 -9.28 -39.23 -16.24
N SER A 35 -8.35 -39.35 -17.19
CA SER A 35 -7.54 -38.23 -17.67
C SER A 35 -8.45 -37.05 -18.01
N PRO A 36 -8.17 -35.83 -17.51
CA PRO A 36 -9.09 -34.71 -17.65
C PRO A 36 -9.21 -34.32 -19.13
N LYS A 37 -10.40 -34.54 -19.72
CA LYS A 37 -10.79 -33.79 -20.92
C LYS A 37 -10.89 -32.34 -20.49
N VAL A 38 -10.09 -31.46 -21.08
CA VAL A 38 -10.18 -30.01 -20.86
C VAL A 38 -11.52 -29.56 -21.46
N ASN A 39 -12.54 -29.37 -20.62
CA ASN A 39 -13.83 -28.89 -21.07
C ASN A 39 -13.68 -27.49 -21.66
N ILE A 40 -14.19 -27.30 -22.88
CA ILE A 40 -14.19 -25.98 -23.53
C ILE A 40 -15.15 -25.08 -22.75
N LEU A 41 -14.71 -23.88 -22.39
CA LEU A 41 -15.57 -22.93 -21.68
C LEU A 41 -16.86 -22.66 -22.50
N LEU A 42 -18.01 -22.47 -21.83
CA LEU A 42 -19.33 -22.25 -22.45
C LEU A 42 -19.88 -23.37 -23.35
N GLU A 43 -19.24 -24.54 -23.41
CA GLU A 43 -19.73 -25.67 -24.22
C GLU A 43 -21.12 -26.15 -23.78
N ASP A 44 -21.38 -26.06 -22.48
CA ASP A 44 -22.65 -26.34 -21.81
C ASP A 44 -23.73 -25.28 -22.09
N GLU A 45 -23.35 -24.00 -22.28
CA GLU A 45 -24.27 -22.88 -22.47
C GLU A 45 -24.64 -22.64 -23.94
N ILE A 46 -23.66 -22.66 -24.84
CA ILE A 46 -23.85 -22.33 -26.25
C ILE A 46 -23.42 -23.53 -27.07
N LYS A 47 -24.33 -24.40 -27.48
CA LYS A 47 -23.99 -25.64 -28.19
C LYS A 47 -23.32 -25.41 -29.56
N SER A 48 -23.67 -24.31 -30.24
CA SER A 48 -23.12 -23.97 -31.56
C SER A 48 -21.67 -23.49 -31.48
N PRO A 49 -20.71 -24.20 -32.10
CA PRO A 49 -19.32 -23.78 -32.13
C PRO A 49 -19.12 -22.39 -32.76
N ARG A 50 -19.92 -22.04 -33.77
CA ARG A 50 -19.86 -20.75 -34.46
C ARG A 50 -20.34 -19.60 -33.56
N GLN A 51 -21.44 -19.78 -32.83
CA GLN A 51 -21.92 -18.76 -31.89
C GLN A 51 -20.98 -18.60 -30.70
N ARG A 52 -20.40 -19.70 -30.18
CA ARG A 52 -19.32 -19.61 -29.18
C ARG A 52 -18.19 -18.73 -29.69
N ALA A 53 -17.67 -19.03 -30.89
CA ALA A 53 -16.58 -18.26 -31.50
C ALA A 53 -16.93 -16.76 -31.65
N LEU A 54 -18.17 -16.43 -32.04
CA LEU A 54 -18.62 -15.04 -32.12
C LEU A 54 -18.65 -14.36 -30.74
N GLU A 55 -19.21 -15.00 -29.71
CA GLU A 55 -19.24 -14.44 -28.34
C GLU A 55 -17.84 -14.21 -27.79
N TYR A 56 -16.93 -15.14 -28.09
CA TYR A 56 -15.54 -15.01 -27.71
C TYR A 56 -14.78 -13.91 -28.47
N CYS A 57 -15.06 -13.69 -29.75
CA CYS A 57 -14.40 -12.65 -30.56
C CYS A 57 -14.92 -11.25 -30.21
N PHE A 58 -16.24 -11.11 -30.04
CA PHE A 58 -16.88 -9.81 -29.85
C PHE A 58 -17.09 -9.45 -28.38
N ASN A 59 -17.07 -10.43 -27.47
CA ASN A 59 -17.27 -10.23 -26.04
C ASN A 59 -16.25 -10.95 -25.15
N PRO A 60 -14.93 -10.90 -25.46
CA PRO A 60 -13.91 -11.70 -24.76
C PRO A 60 -13.87 -11.41 -23.25
N ARG A 61 -14.23 -10.20 -22.83
CA ARG A 61 -14.29 -9.83 -21.40
C ARG A 61 -15.41 -10.53 -20.66
N ALA A 62 -16.62 -10.54 -21.22
CA ALA A 62 -17.73 -11.26 -20.61
C ALA A 62 -17.40 -12.74 -20.50
N VAL A 63 -16.76 -13.31 -21.52
CA VAL A 63 -16.39 -14.72 -21.47
C VAL A 63 -15.26 -15.02 -20.48
N MET A 64 -14.25 -14.15 -20.35
CA MET A 64 -13.23 -14.28 -19.29
C MET A 64 -13.86 -14.21 -17.89
N ALA A 65 -14.77 -13.26 -17.68
CA ALA A 65 -15.49 -13.14 -16.42
C ALA A 65 -16.31 -14.40 -16.12
N LYS A 66 -16.96 -14.99 -17.13
CA LYS A 66 -17.65 -16.29 -17.00
C LYS A 66 -16.70 -17.43 -16.67
N GLY A 67 -15.52 -17.46 -17.26
CA GLY A 67 -14.50 -18.49 -16.99
C GLY A 67 -14.00 -18.45 -15.55
N TYR A 68 -13.64 -17.25 -15.10
CA TYR A 68 -13.28 -17.00 -13.71
C TYR A 68 -14.44 -17.35 -12.77
N ALA A 69 -15.67 -16.91 -13.07
CA ALA A 69 -16.87 -17.24 -12.30
C ALA A 69 -17.11 -18.75 -12.17
N LYS A 70 -16.90 -19.51 -13.25
CA LYS A 70 -17.04 -20.97 -13.25
C LYS A 70 -15.93 -21.63 -12.43
N ASP A 71 -14.71 -21.12 -12.48
CA ASP A 71 -13.58 -21.64 -11.71
C ASP A 71 -13.75 -21.39 -10.20
N MET A 72 -14.14 -20.15 -9.86
CA MET A 72 -14.43 -19.70 -8.50
C MET A 72 -15.77 -20.21 -7.94
N GLN A 73 -16.52 -21.01 -8.72
CA GLN A 73 -17.81 -21.57 -8.33
C GLN A 73 -18.77 -20.46 -7.81
N ILE A 74 -18.87 -19.32 -8.51
CA ILE A 74 -19.56 -18.10 -8.02
C ILE A 74 -21.03 -18.35 -7.61
N GLU A 75 -21.69 -19.33 -8.23
CA GLU A 75 -23.05 -19.75 -7.88
C GLU A 75 -23.16 -20.21 -6.41
N TYR A 76 -22.07 -20.76 -5.88
CA TYR A 76 -21.99 -21.33 -4.53
C TYR A 76 -21.26 -20.43 -3.54
N THR A 77 -20.29 -19.65 -4.03
CA THR A 77 -19.40 -18.83 -3.19
C THR A 77 -19.77 -17.36 -3.19
N HIS A 78 -20.44 -16.87 -4.23
CA HIS A 78 -20.58 -15.45 -4.55
C HIS A 78 -19.24 -14.71 -4.72
N PHE A 79 -18.14 -15.45 -4.84
CA PHE A 79 -16.80 -14.91 -4.94
C PHE A 79 -16.39 -14.81 -6.42
N GLY A 80 -16.42 -13.59 -6.94
CA GLY A 80 -16.12 -13.27 -8.33
C GLY A 80 -15.25 -12.03 -8.46
N GLY A 81 -14.87 -11.70 -9.70
CA GLY A 81 -14.13 -10.48 -9.98
C GLY A 81 -15.02 -9.24 -9.86
N PRO A 82 -14.48 -8.07 -9.49
CA PRO A 82 -15.26 -6.84 -9.45
C PRO A 82 -15.79 -6.49 -10.85
N ALA A 83 -17.03 -5.98 -10.91
CA ALA A 83 -17.63 -5.52 -12.16
C ALA A 83 -16.82 -4.38 -12.80
N GLU A 84 -16.94 -4.17 -14.11
CA GLU A 84 -16.12 -3.19 -14.85
C GLU A 84 -16.25 -1.76 -14.31
N TYR A 85 -17.45 -1.32 -13.92
CA TYR A 85 -17.65 0.00 -13.33
C TYR A 85 -16.99 0.14 -11.95
N VAL A 86 -16.90 -0.96 -11.18
CA VAL A 86 -16.14 -0.98 -9.91
C VAL A 86 -14.65 -0.84 -10.19
N ILE A 87 -14.13 -1.54 -11.21
CA ILE A 87 -12.74 -1.37 -11.67
C ILE A 87 -12.47 0.07 -12.13
N HIS A 88 -13.43 0.68 -12.82
CA HIS A 88 -13.34 2.08 -13.22
C HIS A 88 -13.31 3.02 -12.00
N ALA A 89 -14.17 2.80 -11.01
CA ALA A 89 -14.16 3.57 -9.75
C ALA A 89 -12.84 3.42 -8.99
N ILE A 90 -12.22 2.24 -8.97
CA ILE A 90 -10.89 2.05 -8.38
C ILE A 90 -9.83 2.90 -9.10
N LYS A 91 -9.83 2.87 -10.44
CA LYS A 91 -8.84 3.59 -11.25
C LYS A 91 -9.04 5.10 -11.21
N ALA A 92 -10.30 5.57 -11.25
CA ALA A 92 -10.64 6.98 -11.34
C ALA A 92 -10.70 7.67 -9.97
N ASN A 93 -11.36 7.05 -8.99
CA ASN A 93 -11.63 7.67 -7.70
C ASN A 93 -10.60 7.24 -6.65
N LEU A 94 -10.47 5.93 -6.39
CA LEU A 94 -9.60 5.45 -5.31
C LEU A 94 -8.13 5.80 -5.55
N THR A 95 -7.62 5.55 -6.77
CA THR A 95 -6.22 5.86 -7.11
C THR A 95 -5.92 7.35 -6.98
N GLY A 96 -6.89 8.21 -7.29
CA GLY A 96 -6.79 9.66 -7.11
C GLY A 96 -6.76 10.09 -5.64
N SER A 97 -7.46 9.37 -4.76
CA SER A 97 -7.55 9.67 -3.33
C SER A 97 -6.39 9.08 -2.49
N LEU A 98 -5.47 8.32 -3.08
CA LEU A 98 -4.38 7.66 -2.34
C LEU A 98 -3.47 8.64 -1.60
N SER A 99 -3.28 9.87 -2.10
CA SER A 99 -2.51 10.90 -1.38
C SER A 99 -3.12 11.24 -0.02
N SER A 100 -4.44 11.31 0.08
CA SER A 100 -5.15 11.55 1.34
C SER A 100 -5.22 10.31 2.22
N PHE A 101 -5.26 9.10 1.63
CA PHE A 101 -5.26 7.86 2.40
C PHE A 101 -3.90 7.52 3.01
N THR A 102 -2.77 7.90 2.39
CA THR A 102 -1.44 7.47 2.83
C THR A 102 -1.12 7.87 4.29
N PRO A 103 -1.29 9.15 4.71
CA PRO A 103 -1.06 9.54 6.10
C PRO A 103 -2.05 8.89 7.07
N LEU A 104 -3.30 8.70 6.63
CA LEU A 104 -4.33 8.03 7.42
C LEU A 104 -3.97 6.57 7.71
N LEU A 105 -3.57 5.82 6.66
CA LEU A 105 -3.13 4.44 6.78
C LEU A 105 -1.88 4.33 7.67
N HIS A 106 -0.95 5.27 7.57
CA HIS A 106 0.22 5.29 8.43
C HIS A 106 -0.14 5.41 9.92
N ARG A 107 -1.00 6.37 10.28
CA ARG A 107 -1.50 6.49 11.66
C ARG A 107 -2.21 5.22 12.15
N MET A 108 -3.00 4.59 11.29
CA MET A 108 -3.65 3.32 11.62
C MET A 108 -2.62 2.22 11.90
N VAL A 109 -1.59 2.09 11.06
CA VAL A 109 -0.51 1.11 11.24
C VAL A 109 0.26 1.40 12.53
N GLN A 110 0.67 2.65 12.78
CA GLN A 110 1.35 3.04 14.03
C GLN A 110 0.55 2.67 15.28
N LYS A 111 -0.78 2.90 15.25
CA LYS A 111 -1.68 2.58 16.36
C LYS A 111 -1.90 1.08 16.54
N ASN A 112 -2.00 0.33 15.43
CA ASN A 112 -2.47 -1.06 15.45
C ASN A 112 -1.32 -2.07 15.49
N VAL A 113 -0.16 -1.79 14.91
CA VAL A 113 0.98 -2.72 14.89
C VAL A 113 1.41 -3.14 16.30
N PRO A 114 1.66 -2.22 17.26
CA PRO A 114 2.02 -2.63 18.63
C PRO A 114 0.95 -3.49 19.32
N LYS A 115 -0.33 -3.24 19.01
CA LYS A 115 -1.47 -3.96 19.61
C LYS A 115 -1.67 -5.35 19.02
N ILE A 116 -1.53 -5.48 17.70
CA ILE A 116 -1.80 -6.72 16.97
C ILE A 116 -0.54 -7.59 16.89
N LEU A 117 0.61 -6.99 16.61
CA LEU A 117 1.89 -7.69 16.52
C LEU A 117 2.54 -7.91 17.88
N GLY A 118 2.23 -7.09 18.88
CA GLY A 118 2.80 -7.13 20.22
C GLY A 118 4.14 -6.39 20.33
N GLN A 119 4.53 -6.05 21.56
CA GLN A 119 5.82 -5.45 21.88
C GLN A 119 6.64 -6.41 22.73
N TYR A 120 7.94 -6.51 22.45
CA TYR A 120 8.81 -7.53 23.02
C TYR A 120 10.14 -6.93 23.44
N LYS A 121 10.46 -6.97 24.73
CA LYS A 121 11.77 -6.50 25.24
C LYS A 121 12.91 -7.41 24.76
N ASP A 122 12.68 -8.72 24.77
CA ASP A 122 13.62 -9.75 24.36
C ASP A 122 13.19 -10.41 23.05
N TRP A 123 14.12 -11.12 22.41
CA TRP A 123 13.84 -11.89 21.20
C TRP A 123 12.73 -12.91 21.45
N THR A 124 11.57 -12.68 20.83
CA THR A 124 10.38 -13.48 21.04
C THR A 124 9.95 -14.14 19.73
N PRO A 125 9.67 -15.46 19.71
CA PRO A 125 9.10 -16.11 18.54
C PRO A 125 7.65 -15.68 18.34
N VAL A 126 7.34 -15.23 17.12
CA VAL A 126 6.02 -14.71 16.76
C VAL A 126 5.57 -15.30 15.43
N LYS A 127 4.35 -15.85 15.43
CA LYS A 127 3.60 -16.19 14.21
C LYS A 127 2.94 -14.93 13.67
N VAL A 128 3.45 -14.43 12.56
CA VAL A 128 3.01 -13.13 12.01
C VAL A 128 1.84 -13.24 11.04
N HIS A 129 1.56 -14.41 10.48
CA HIS A 129 0.54 -14.65 9.45
C HIS A 129 -0.81 -14.00 9.78
N ASP A 130 -1.54 -14.49 10.79
CA ASP A 130 -2.89 -13.98 11.09
C ASP A 130 -2.89 -12.53 11.60
N ARG A 131 -1.76 -12.10 12.19
CA ARG A 131 -1.56 -10.73 12.69
C ARG A 131 -1.47 -9.74 11.54
N VAL A 132 -0.69 -10.06 10.51
CA VAL A 132 -0.57 -9.25 9.29
C VAL A 132 -1.90 -9.25 8.54
N LEU A 133 -2.60 -10.40 8.46
CA LEU A 133 -3.94 -10.46 7.85
C LEU A 133 -4.90 -9.47 8.52
N ARG A 134 -4.93 -9.44 9.85
CA ARG A 134 -5.77 -8.50 10.61
C ARG A 134 -5.40 -7.03 10.36
N ILE A 135 -4.11 -6.69 10.32
CA ILE A 135 -3.66 -5.31 10.04
C ILE A 135 -4.10 -4.87 8.64
N ILE A 136 -3.85 -5.71 7.62
CA ILE A 136 -4.21 -5.39 6.23
C ILE A 136 -5.73 -5.32 6.05
N ALA A 137 -6.49 -6.25 6.66
CA ALA A 137 -7.95 -6.23 6.64
C ALA A 137 -8.51 -4.93 7.27
N THR A 138 -7.94 -4.51 8.39
CA THR A 138 -8.32 -3.26 9.08
C THR A 138 -8.10 -2.04 8.18
N ASN A 139 -6.93 -1.94 7.56
CA ASN A 139 -6.59 -0.86 6.63
C ASN A 139 -7.53 -0.83 5.42
N ASN A 140 -7.77 -1.99 4.80
CA ASN A 140 -8.64 -2.09 3.65
C ASN A 140 -10.11 -1.84 3.99
N ALA A 141 -10.59 -2.26 5.16
CA ALA A 141 -11.95 -1.95 5.63
C ALA A 141 -12.15 -0.43 5.74
N ARG A 142 -11.14 0.31 6.21
CA ARG A 142 -11.19 1.79 6.23
C ARG A 142 -11.30 2.39 4.84
N VAL A 143 -10.55 1.87 3.87
CA VAL A 143 -10.55 2.37 2.49
C VAL A 143 -11.85 2.01 1.77
N PHE A 144 -12.38 0.81 2.00
CA PHE A 144 -13.54 0.32 1.25
C PHE A 144 -14.87 0.76 1.84
N GLN A 145 -15.02 0.74 3.16
CA GLN A 145 -16.31 0.94 3.82
C GLN A 145 -16.31 2.04 4.90
N GLY A 146 -15.15 2.53 5.32
CA GLY A 146 -14.99 3.65 6.27
C GLY A 146 -14.51 3.25 7.66
N THR A 147 -14.29 4.24 8.55
CA THR A 147 -13.67 4.01 9.87
C THR A 147 -14.50 3.07 10.75
N ALA A 148 -15.83 3.21 10.74
CA ALA A 148 -16.71 2.33 11.52
C ALA A 148 -16.50 0.84 11.17
N ALA A 149 -16.30 0.52 9.88
CA ALA A 149 -16.01 -0.85 9.46
C ALA A 149 -14.62 -1.32 9.89
N SER A 150 -13.62 -0.44 9.89
CA SER A 150 -12.26 -0.80 10.35
C SER A 150 -12.15 -1.07 11.86
N LEU A 151 -13.17 -0.69 12.64
CA LEU A 151 -13.23 -0.90 14.09
C LEU A 151 -14.21 -2.01 14.47
N ASP A 152 -14.94 -2.57 13.50
CA ASP A 152 -15.96 -3.58 13.70
C ASP A 152 -15.33 -4.97 13.59
N GLU A 153 -15.05 -5.58 14.74
CA GLU A 153 -14.42 -6.91 14.82
C GLU A 153 -15.27 -7.99 14.16
N GLU A 154 -16.61 -7.91 14.26
CA GLU A 154 -17.52 -8.86 13.61
C GLU A 154 -17.39 -8.77 12.08
N TRP A 155 -17.23 -7.55 11.54
CA TRP A 155 -16.96 -7.35 10.12
C TRP A 155 -15.56 -7.81 9.69
N LEU A 156 -14.52 -7.53 10.48
CA LEU A 156 -13.16 -7.95 10.16
C LEU A 156 -13.03 -9.48 10.16
N GLU A 157 -13.63 -10.16 11.13
CA GLU A 157 -13.71 -11.63 11.17
C GLU A 157 -14.54 -12.19 10.00
N ALA A 158 -15.71 -11.60 9.72
CA ALA A 158 -16.55 -12.04 8.61
C ALA A 158 -15.85 -11.89 7.25
N SER A 159 -15.19 -10.76 7.02
CA SER A 159 -14.54 -10.45 5.74
C SER A 159 -13.27 -11.28 5.49
N THR A 160 -12.46 -11.50 6.53
CA THR A 160 -11.27 -12.37 6.42
C THR A 160 -11.64 -13.85 6.32
N GLY A 161 -12.60 -14.30 7.14
CA GLY A 161 -13.11 -15.67 7.09
C GLY A 161 -13.81 -16.00 5.76
N TYR A 162 -14.45 -15.03 5.12
CA TYR A 162 -15.15 -15.21 3.85
C TYR A 162 -14.26 -15.75 2.75
N VAL A 163 -13.04 -15.24 2.65
CA VAL A 163 -12.15 -15.68 1.57
C VAL A 163 -11.68 -17.10 1.78
N LEU A 164 -11.31 -17.45 3.02
CA LEU A 164 -10.90 -18.80 3.38
C LEU A 164 -12.05 -19.79 3.14
N ALA A 165 -13.26 -19.46 3.60
CA ALA A 165 -14.44 -20.28 3.39
C ALA A 165 -14.79 -20.46 1.91
N CYS A 166 -14.58 -19.43 1.07
CA CYS A 166 -14.76 -19.55 -0.38
C CYS A 166 -13.77 -20.55 -1.00
N PHE A 167 -12.49 -20.46 -0.67
CA PHE A 167 -11.48 -21.39 -1.20
C PHE A 167 -11.69 -22.82 -0.71
N ASP A 168 -12.05 -23.01 0.56
CA ASP A 168 -12.40 -24.33 1.08
C ASP A 168 -13.66 -24.89 0.38
N CYS A 169 -14.67 -24.05 0.14
CA CYS A 169 -15.87 -24.43 -0.61
C CYS A 169 -15.52 -24.86 -2.04
N ILE A 170 -14.69 -24.08 -2.74
CA ILE A 170 -14.22 -24.41 -4.11
C ILE A 170 -13.48 -25.74 -4.11
N ARG A 171 -12.53 -25.94 -3.17
CA ARG A 171 -11.76 -27.17 -3.03
C ARG A 171 -12.65 -28.37 -2.73
N ALA A 172 -13.65 -28.21 -1.87
CA ALA A 172 -14.62 -29.25 -1.56
C ALA A 172 -15.49 -29.60 -2.77
N LEU A 173 -16.04 -28.60 -3.47
CA LEU A 173 -16.92 -28.79 -4.63
C LEU A 173 -16.21 -29.34 -5.86
N LYS A 174 -14.96 -28.93 -6.11
CA LYS A 174 -14.15 -29.40 -7.26
C LYS A 174 -13.81 -30.89 -7.17
N GLN A 175 -13.91 -31.52 -6.00
CA GLN A 175 -13.76 -32.98 -5.82
C GLN A 175 -14.94 -33.78 -6.41
N TRP A 176 -16.05 -33.12 -6.73
CA TRP A 176 -17.27 -33.74 -7.24
C TRP A 176 -17.52 -33.36 -8.70
N HIS A 177 -18.13 -34.28 -9.45
CA HIS A 177 -18.57 -34.01 -10.81
C HIS A 177 -19.59 -32.86 -10.83
N PRO A 178 -19.57 -31.93 -11.81
CA PRO A 178 -20.40 -30.72 -11.82
C PRO A 178 -21.89 -30.93 -11.50
N TRP A 179 -22.51 -31.99 -12.00
CA TRP A 179 -23.92 -32.32 -11.73
C TRP A 179 -24.25 -32.68 -10.28
N LEU A 180 -23.28 -33.12 -9.46
CA LEU A 180 -23.48 -33.45 -8.05
C LEU A 180 -23.28 -32.23 -7.15
N ARG A 181 -22.64 -31.17 -7.64
CA ARG A 181 -22.31 -29.97 -6.84
C ARG A 181 -23.55 -29.32 -6.21
N PRO A 182 -24.71 -29.18 -6.89
CA PRO A 182 -25.91 -28.62 -6.27
C PRO A 182 -26.42 -29.43 -5.07
N LEU A 183 -26.23 -30.76 -5.09
CA LEU A 183 -26.63 -31.64 -3.99
C LEU A 183 -25.60 -31.58 -2.86
N VAL A 184 -24.31 -31.74 -3.18
CA VAL A 184 -23.20 -31.74 -2.22
C VAL A 184 -23.13 -30.42 -1.47
N TYR A 185 -23.24 -29.30 -2.18
CA TYR A 185 -23.22 -27.95 -1.59
C TYR A 185 -24.20 -27.79 -0.43
N ARG A 186 -25.33 -28.52 -0.44
CA ARG A 186 -26.33 -28.42 0.64
C ARG A 186 -25.81 -28.89 1.99
N PHE A 187 -24.80 -29.75 1.99
CA PHE A 187 -24.30 -30.47 3.17
C PHE A 187 -22.87 -30.08 3.58
N ILE A 188 -22.16 -29.29 2.77
CA ILE A 188 -20.79 -28.88 3.11
C ILE A 188 -20.82 -27.76 4.18
N PRO A 189 -19.95 -27.81 5.21
CA PRO A 189 -19.93 -26.82 6.28
C PRO A 189 -19.57 -25.41 5.79
N GLU A 190 -18.79 -25.31 4.70
CA GLU A 190 -18.35 -24.04 4.11
C GLU A 190 -19.52 -23.19 3.62
N ARG A 191 -20.64 -23.82 3.18
CA ARG A 191 -21.88 -23.11 2.85
C ARG A 191 -22.42 -22.33 4.05
N ALA A 192 -22.44 -22.96 5.23
CA ALA A 192 -22.93 -22.32 6.45
C ALA A 192 -22.02 -21.16 6.86
N ALA A 193 -20.70 -21.34 6.75
CA ALA A 193 -19.73 -20.28 6.99
C ALA A 193 -19.93 -19.08 6.06
N ILE A 194 -20.04 -19.32 4.74
CA ILE A 194 -20.30 -18.27 3.75
C ILE A 194 -21.60 -17.53 4.07
N LYS A 195 -22.67 -18.25 4.40
CA LYS A 195 -23.95 -17.63 4.76
C LYS A 195 -23.86 -16.76 6.02
N ASP A 196 -23.15 -17.23 7.04
CA ASP A 196 -22.90 -16.47 8.28
C ASP A 196 -22.13 -15.17 7.99
N GLN A 197 -21.04 -15.27 7.22
CA GLN A 197 -20.21 -14.12 6.84
C GLN A 197 -20.99 -13.08 6.02
N TRP A 198 -21.82 -13.53 5.08
CA TRP A 198 -22.72 -12.65 4.33
C TRP A 198 -23.77 -11.99 5.21
N THR A 199 -24.26 -12.69 6.24
CA THR A 199 -25.24 -12.13 7.19
C THR A 199 -24.61 -11.01 8.02
N LYS A 200 -23.40 -11.25 8.54
CA LYS A 200 -22.59 -10.24 9.27
C LYS A 200 -22.23 -9.07 8.37
N GLY A 201 -21.79 -9.35 7.14
CA GLY A 201 -21.49 -8.32 6.15
C GLY A 201 -22.68 -7.45 5.81
N ARG A 202 -23.87 -8.06 5.62
CA ARG A 202 -25.11 -7.34 5.35
C ARG A 202 -25.43 -6.35 6.48
N LYS A 203 -25.34 -6.78 7.73
CA LYS A 203 -25.55 -5.93 8.91
C LYS A 203 -24.63 -4.70 8.88
N ARG A 204 -23.34 -4.87 8.60
CA ARG A 204 -22.38 -3.77 8.52
C ARG A 204 -22.63 -2.82 7.34
N VAL A 205 -22.92 -3.37 6.16
CA VAL A 205 -23.24 -2.58 4.96
C VAL A 205 -24.51 -1.76 5.17
N MET A 206 -25.56 -2.36 5.73
CA MET A 206 -26.79 -1.65 6.07
C MET A 206 -26.54 -0.49 7.04
N ALA A 207 -25.73 -0.71 8.07
CA ALA A 207 -25.36 0.34 9.02
C ALA A 207 -24.61 1.48 8.30
N SER A 208 -23.60 1.18 7.50
CA SER A 208 -22.86 2.19 6.73
C SER A 208 -23.76 2.97 5.76
N MET A 209 -24.69 2.31 5.07
CA MET A 209 -25.63 2.99 4.17
C MET A 209 -26.61 3.88 4.94
N SER A 210 -27.09 3.43 6.12
CA SER A 210 -27.94 4.24 7.00
C SER A 210 -27.22 5.50 7.49
N ASP A 211 -25.97 5.36 7.96
CA ASP A 211 -25.16 6.48 8.43
C ASP A 211 -24.89 7.49 7.31
N ARG A 212 -24.65 6.99 6.09
CA ARG A 212 -24.50 7.80 4.89
C ARG A 212 -25.76 8.60 4.57
N ARG A 213 -26.94 7.94 4.63
CA ARG A 213 -28.23 8.62 4.43
C ARG A 213 -28.47 9.71 5.47
N LYS A 214 -28.17 9.46 6.75
CA LYS A 214 -28.31 10.46 7.82
C LYS A 214 -27.39 11.67 7.63
N LYS A 215 -26.16 11.45 7.15
CA LYS A 215 -25.21 12.53 6.85
C LYS A 215 -25.55 13.34 5.58
N GLY A 216 -26.32 12.76 4.66
CA GLY A 216 -26.66 13.41 3.39
C GLY A 216 -25.50 13.52 2.39
N GLY A 217 -24.42 12.75 2.58
CA GLY A 217 -23.20 12.84 1.76
C GLY A 217 -22.26 11.67 1.98
N ASN A 218 -20.96 11.86 1.73
CA ASN A 218 -19.95 10.83 2.01
C ASN A 218 -19.87 10.52 3.50
N LEU A 219 -19.56 9.27 3.84
CA LEU A 219 -19.34 8.88 5.23
C LEU A 219 -18.20 9.69 5.84
N GLU A 220 -17.10 9.83 5.12
CA GLU A 220 -15.85 10.40 5.62
C GLU A 220 -15.06 11.10 4.50
N ASN A 221 -14.02 11.83 4.91
CA ASN A 221 -13.01 12.39 4.02
C ASN A 221 -11.63 11.81 4.41
N PRO A 222 -10.89 11.14 3.51
CA PRO A 222 -11.25 10.82 2.13
C PRO A 222 -12.44 9.84 2.03
N PRO A 223 -13.26 9.93 0.95
CA PRO A 223 -14.41 9.06 0.74
C PRO A 223 -14.00 7.60 0.56
N SER A 224 -14.82 6.68 1.05
CA SER A 224 -14.61 5.25 0.90
C SER A 224 -15.02 4.74 -0.49
N MET A 225 -14.66 3.50 -0.84
CA MET A 225 -15.20 2.89 -2.07
C MET A 225 -16.73 2.75 -2.03
N LEU A 226 -17.32 2.47 -0.86
CA LEU A 226 -18.78 2.51 -0.68
C LEU A 226 -19.33 3.88 -1.11
N ASP A 227 -18.71 4.98 -0.66
CA ASP A 227 -19.13 6.32 -1.07
C ASP A 227 -18.99 6.52 -2.59
N HIS A 228 -17.86 6.13 -3.18
CA HIS A 228 -17.65 6.26 -4.63
C HIS A 228 -18.63 5.43 -5.47
N LEU A 229 -19.03 4.26 -4.96
CA LEU A 229 -20.00 3.37 -5.61
C LEU A 229 -21.46 3.79 -5.35
N SER A 230 -21.70 4.75 -4.47
CA SER A 230 -23.03 5.30 -4.15
C SER A 230 -23.24 6.74 -4.65
N ASN A 231 -22.32 7.27 -5.47
CA ASN A 231 -22.31 8.65 -5.96
C ASN A 231 -22.22 8.73 -7.49
N GLY A 232 -22.56 9.90 -8.04
CA GLY A 232 -22.36 10.23 -9.45
C GLY A 232 -23.14 9.32 -10.39
N ARG A 233 -22.48 8.74 -11.40
CA ARG A 233 -23.12 7.85 -12.38
C ARG A 233 -23.69 6.55 -11.78
N ASN A 234 -23.32 6.22 -10.54
CA ASN A 234 -23.81 5.05 -9.80
C ASN A 234 -24.90 5.40 -8.79
N GLU A 235 -25.44 6.62 -8.81
CA GLU A 235 -26.52 7.05 -7.92
C GLU A 235 -27.76 6.13 -7.94
N PRO A 236 -28.17 5.48 -9.05
CA PRO A 236 -29.26 4.51 -9.02
C PRO A 236 -29.01 3.31 -8.09
N MET A 237 -27.74 3.00 -7.80
CA MET A 237 -27.32 1.91 -6.89
C MET A 237 -27.04 2.42 -5.47
N ARG A 238 -27.30 3.70 -5.19
CA ARG A 238 -27.07 4.34 -3.88
C ARG A 238 -27.76 3.60 -2.74
N ASP A 239 -28.93 3.03 -3.03
CA ASP A 239 -29.83 2.44 -2.05
C ASP A 239 -29.95 0.91 -2.17
N ASP A 240 -29.17 0.29 -3.06
CA ASP A 240 -29.13 -1.16 -3.24
C ASP A 240 -28.13 -1.81 -2.25
N ILE A 241 -28.68 -2.34 -1.16
CA ILE A 241 -27.91 -2.98 -0.09
C ILE A 241 -27.22 -4.26 -0.57
N GLU A 242 -27.89 -5.10 -1.36
CA GLU A 242 -27.34 -6.38 -1.78
C GLU A 242 -26.20 -6.19 -2.77
N MET A 243 -26.34 -5.22 -3.67
CA MET A 243 -25.29 -4.88 -4.62
C MET A 243 -24.09 -4.24 -3.91
N GLN A 244 -24.32 -3.36 -2.94
CA GLN A 244 -23.23 -2.84 -2.10
C GLN A 244 -22.56 -3.95 -1.29
N LEU A 245 -23.32 -4.89 -0.74
CA LEU A 245 -22.78 -6.03 -0.01
C LEU A 245 -21.86 -6.88 -0.89
N LEU A 246 -22.32 -7.24 -2.08
CA LEU A 246 -21.51 -7.97 -3.06
C LEU A 246 -20.19 -7.23 -3.35
N HIS A 247 -20.24 -5.91 -3.56
CA HIS A 247 -19.04 -5.12 -3.81
C HIS A 247 -18.10 -5.07 -2.61
N GLN A 248 -18.61 -4.79 -1.42
CA GLN A 248 -17.76 -4.66 -0.23
C GLN A 248 -17.10 -6.01 0.11
N MET A 249 -17.86 -7.12 0.03
CA MET A 249 -17.32 -8.48 0.22
C MET A 249 -16.29 -8.83 -0.85
N THR A 250 -16.51 -8.44 -2.11
CA THR A 250 -15.55 -8.69 -3.20
C THR A 250 -14.28 -7.87 -3.02
N LEU A 251 -14.41 -6.55 -2.78
CA LEU A 251 -13.28 -5.63 -2.63
C LEU A 251 -12.40 -6.00 -1.44
N ILE A 252 -13.00 -6.28 -0.28
CA ILE A 252 -12.24 -6.67 0.91
C ILE A 252 -11.52 -8.00 0.67
N ALA A 253 -12.15 -8.94 -0.01
CA ALA A 253 -11.55 -10.23 -0.30
C ALA A 253 -10.33 -10.12 -1.25
N VAL A 254 -10.53 -9.54 -2.43
CA VAL A 254 -9.47 -9.45 -3.46
C VAL A 254 -8.37 -8.46 -3.09
N GLY A 255 -8.69 -7.43 -2.29
CA GLY A 255 -7.73 -6.43 -1.84
C GLY A 255 -6.91 -6.87 -0.63
N THR A 256 -7.44 -7.74 0.23
CA THR A 256 -6.79 -8.14 1.48
C THR A 256 -5.88 -9.33 1.29
N VAL A 257 -6.36 -10.44 0.70
CA VAL A 257 -5.62 -11.71 0.75
C VAL A 257 -4.28 -11.67 0.02
N THR A 258 -4.24 -11.11 -1.19
CA THR A 258 -3.00 -11.00 -1.97
C THR A 258 -2.01 -10.01 -1.34
N THR A 259 -2.51 -8.90 -0.80
CA THR A 259 -1.70 -7.89 -0.09
C THR A 259 -1.11 -8.44 1.20
N PHE A 260 -1.92 -9.15 1.99
CA PHE A 260 -1.52 -9.84 3.21
C PHE A 260 -0.45 -10.91 2.92
N SER A 261 -0.71 -11.78 1.93
CA SER A 261 0.24 -12.82 1.50
C SER A 261 1.57 -12.19 1.10
N SER A 262 1.55 -11.21 0.20
CA SER A 262 2.76 -10.49 -0.25
C SER A 262 3.53 -9.83 0.90
N THR A 263 2.81 -9.23 1.86
CA THR A 263 3.45 -8.62 3.05
C THR A 263 4.14 -9.67 3.90
N THR A 264 3.48 -10.80 4.15
CA THR A 264 4.03 -11.88 4.98
C THR A 264 5.25 -12.51 4.32
N GLN A 265 5.20 -12.72 3.00
CA GLN A 265 6.36 -13.18 2.23
C GLN A 265 7.54 -12.19 2.37
N ALA A 266 7.28 -10.89 2.24
CA ALA A 266 8.30 -9.86 2.44
C ALA A 266 8.88 -9.83 3.86
N ILE A 267 8.07 -10.10 4.89
CA ILE A 267 8.55 -10.23 6.28
C ILE A 267 9.45 -11.47 6.42
N TYR A 268 9.07 -12.61 5.84
CA TYR A 268 9.89 -13.83 5.87
C TYR A 268 11.22 -13.63 5.12
N ASP A 269 11.19 -12.96 3.97
CA ASP A 269 12.40 -12.63 3.23
C ASP A 269 13.29 -11.66 4.01
N LEU A 270 12.71 -10.66 4.70
CA LEU A 270 13.47 -9.71 5.53
C LEU A 270 14.13 -10.42 6.72
N ALA A 271 13.42 -11.35 7.36
CA ALA A 271 13.95 -12.14 8.45
C ALA A 271 15.07 -13.10 8.00
N ALA A 272 14.95 -13.63 6.78
CA ALA A 272 15.96 -14.50 6.15
C ALA A 272 17.19 -13.74 5.64
N HIS A 273 17.05 -12.43 5.38
CA HIS A 273 18.11 -11.57 4.88
C HIS A 273 18.35 -10.34 5.79
N PRO A 274 18.80 -10.55 7.05
CA PRO A 274 19.01 -9.47 7.99
C PRO A 274 20.05 -8.44 7.54
N GLU A 275 20.94 -8.80 6.60
CA GLU A 275 21.95 -7.90 6.00
C GLU A 275 21.35 -6.66 5.31
N TYR A 276 20.07 -6.71 4.91
CA TYR A 276 19.40 -5.57 4.28
C TYR A 276 18.64 -4.69 5.28
N ILE A 277 18.45 -5.12 6.53
CA ILE A 277 17.61 -4.42 7.50
C ILE A 277 18.11 -2.99 7.75
N ASP A 278 19.40 -2.82 8.03
CA ASP A 278 19.96 -1.49 8.34
C ASP A 278 19.87 -0.55 7.14
N VAL A 279 20.21 -1.06 5.94
CA VAL A 279 20.16 -0.30 4.69
C VAL A 279 18.74 0.20 4.37
N LEU A 280 17.74 -0.65 4.59
CA LEU A 280 16.33 -0.30 4.37
C LEU A 280 15.81 0.63 5.47
N ARG A 281 16.22 0.41 6.72
CA ARG A 281 15.84 1.26 7.86
C ARG A 281 16.37 2.68 7.71
N GLU A 282 17.64 2.83 7.35
CA GLU A 282 18.25 4.14 7.08
C GLU A 282 17.47 4.93 6.02
N GLU A 283 17.08 4.27 4.92
CA GLU A 283 16.22 4.89 3.91
C GLU A 283 14.90 5.35 4.51
N VAL A 284 14.17 4.44 5.18
CA VAL A 284 12.84 4.72 5.74
C VAL A 284 12.84 5.86 6.78
N LEU A 285 13.93 6.02 7.53
CA LEU A 285 14.11 7.12 8.48
C LEU A 285 14.41 8.45 7.77
N SER A 286 14.99 8.42 6.56
CA SER A 286 15.39 9.61 5.81
C SER A 286 14.31 10.19 4.88
N VAL A 287 13.29 9.41 4.50
CA VAL A 287 12.25 9.88 3.56
C VAL A 287 11.40 11.00 4.18
N PRO A 288 10.86 11.95 3.38
CA PRO A 288 10.09 13.08 3.90
C PRO A 288 8.88 12.63 4.72
N ARG A 289 8.38 13.51 5.59
CA ARG A 289 7.15 13.33 6.38
C ARG A 289 6.26 14.56 6.19
N ASP A 290 4.96 14.42 6.49
CA ASP A 290 4.10 15.59 6.66
C ASP A 290 4.38 16.32 7.99
N GLU A 291 3.71 17.44 8.18
CA GLU A 291 3.75 18.26 9.40
C GLU A 291 3.40 17.50 10.68
N ASN A 292 2.68 16.38 10.56
CA ASN A 292 2.26 15.53 11.67
C ASN A 292 3.16 14.28 11.82
N GLY A 293 4.31 14.24 11.14
CA GLY A 293 5.25 13.14 11.19
C GLY A 293 4.84 11.87 10.43
N ASN A 294 3.81 11.96 9.57
CA ASN A 294 3.29 10.79 8.85
C ASN A 294 3.92 10.62 7.47
N PHE A 295 3.96 9.37 7.00
CA PHE A 295 4.26 9.06 5.61
C PHE A 295 3.18 9.62 4.69
N THR A 296 3.64 10.30 3.65
CA THR A 296 2.81 10.78 2.55
C THR A 296 3.04 9.91 1.31
N LYS A 297 2.27 10.16 0.25
CA LYS A 297 2.49 9.52 -1.05
C LYS A 297 3.93 9.73 -1.54
N ASP A 298 4.48 10.93 -1.35
CA ASP A 298 5.85 11.25 -1.74
C ASP A 298 6.87 10.50 -0.89
N SER A 299 6.60 10.30 0.40
CA SER A 299 7.41 9.43 1.26
C SER A 299 7.48 8.01 0.72
N THR A 300 6.34 7.42 0.36
CA THR A 300 6.29 6.05 -0.18
C THR A 300 6.93 5.93 -1.56
N ALA A 301 6.97 7.01 -2.33
CA ALA A 301 7.68 7.08 -3.61
C ALA A 301 9.20 7.21 -3.42
N ALA A 302 9.65 7.86 -2.35
CA ALA A 302 11.06 8.02 -2.00
C ALA A 302 11.71 6.78 -1.36
N MET A 303 10.91 5.79 -0.93
CA MET A 303 11.37 4.50 -0.41
C MET A 303 11.86 3.58 -1.55
N ASP A 304 12.95 3.94 -2.21
CA ASP A 304 13.40 3.33 -3.45
C ASP A 304 14.03 1.94 -3.25
N LYS A 305 14.84 1.77 -2.21
CA LYS A 305 15.45 0.48 -1.85
C LYS A 305 14.40 -0.48 -1.29
N LEU A 306 13.47 0.00 -0.46
CA LEU A 306 12.34 -0.82 0.01
C LEU A 306 11.44 -1.23 -1.17
N ASP A 307 11.20 -0.36 -2.14
CA ASP A 307 10.50 -0.71 -3.38
C ASP A 307 11.20 -1.84 -4.14
N SER A 308 12.54 -1.76 -4.25
CA SER A 308 13.36 -2.82 -4.86
C SER A 308 13.28 -4.12 -4.08
N PHE A 309 13.36 -4.07 -2.74
CA PHE A 309 13.26 -5.25 -1.88
C PHE A 309 11.91 -5.96 -2.06
N LEU A 310 10.81 -5.21 -2.05
CA LEU A 310 9.47 -5.75 -2.25
C LEU A 310 9.30 -6.39 -3.64
N LYS A 311 9.91 -5.78 -4.67
CA LYS A 311 9.88 -6.35 -6.02
C LYS A 311 10.69 -7.64 -6.13
N GLU A 312 11.84 -7.73 -5.47
CA GLU A 312 12.62 -8.97 -5.43
C GLU A 312 11.91 -10.05 -4.61
N SER A 313 11.30 -9.69 -3.47
CA SER A 313 10.44 -10.59 -2.69
C SER A 313 9.31 -11.15 -3.53
N GLN A 314 8.61 -10.29 -4.29
CA GLN A 314 7.55 -10.71 -5.21
C GLN A 314 8.08 -11.58 -6.35
N ARG A 315 9.28 -11.33 -6.90
CA ARG A 315 9.89 -12.19 -7.93
C ARG A 315 10.13 -13.63 -7.45
N PHE A 316 10.56 -13.80 -6.20
CA PHE A 316 10.73 -15.12 -5.60
C PHE A 316 9.41 -15.75 -5.16
N ASN A 317 8.48 -14.92 -4.69
CA ASN A 317 7.27 -15.31 -3.99
C ASN A 317 6.03 -14.67 -4.61
N SER A 318 5.87 -14.86 -5.93
CA SER A 318 4.75 -14.33 -6.68
C SER A 318 3.42 -14.82 -6.11
N PRO A 319 2.42 -13.95 -5.91
CA PRO A 319 1.10 -14.37 -5.44
C PRO A 319 0.43 -15.42 -6.33
N ASP A 320 0.70 -15.34 -7.63
CA ASP A 320 0.23 -16.28 -8.64
C ASP A 320 1.42 -16.94 -9.38
N LEU A 321 1.42 -18.27 -9.45
CA LEU A 321 2.42 -19.07 -10.18
C LEU A 321 2.33 -18.84 -11.70
N THR A 322 1.10 -18.71 -12.20
CA THR A 322 0.78 -18.41 -13.60
C THR A 322 -0.16 -17.22 -13.68
N THR A 323 -0.08 -16.45 -14.76
CA THR A 323 -0.96 -15.30 -15.02
C THR A 323 -1.65 -15.43 -16.38
N PHE A 324 -2.69 -14.63 -16.61
CA PHE A 324 -3.48 -14.64 -17.84
C PHE A 324 -4.08 -16.01 -18.19
N GLN A 325 -4.75 -16.67 -17.24
CA GLN A 325 -5.51 -17.87 -17.58
C GLN A 325 -6.60 -17.52 -18.60
N ARG A 326 -6.54 -18.07 -19.81
CA ARG A 326 -7.46 -17.88 -20.94
C ARG A 326 -7.91 -19.24 -21.48
N ALA A 327 -9.01 -19.25 -22.20
CA ALA A 327 -9.41 -20.40 -23.01
C ALA A 327 -9.36 -19.97 -24.48
N ALA A 328 -8.74 -20.77 -25.34
CA ALA A 328 -8.76 -20.58 -26.77
C ALA A 328 -10.19 -20.77 -27.28
N VAL A 329 -10.61 -19.84 -28.12
CA VAL A 329 -12.03 -19.64 -28.43
C VAL A 329 -12.42 -20.08 -29.83
N ALA A 330 -11.39 -20.15 -30.66
CA ALA A 330 -11.32 -20.67 -31.99
C ALA A 330 -9.93 -21.30 -32.12
N ASP A 331 -9.79 -22.12 -33.14
CA ASP A 331 -8.47 -22.57 -33.57
C ASP A 331 -7.66 -21.34 -33.96
N MET A 332 -6.42 -21.24 -33.48
CA MET A 332 -5.53 -20.14 -33.82
C MET A 332 -4.11 -20.65 -34.04
N THR A 333 -3.39 -20.04 -34.96
CA THR A 333 -1.96 -20.25 -35.13
C THR A 333 -1.24 -19.02 -34.60
N LEU A 334 -0.35 -19.20 -33.63
CA LEU A 334 0.48 -18.13 -33.09
C LEU A 334 1.53 -17.68 -34.13
N PRO A 335 2.14 -16.48 -33.96
CA PRO A 335 3.13 -15.97 -34.92
C PRO A 335 4.33 -16.88 -35.15
N ASP A 336 4.66 -17.75 -34.20
CA ASP A 336 5.73 -18.75 -34.28
C ASP A 336 5.31 -20.06 -35.00
N GLY A 337 4.07 -20.13 -35.49
CA GLY A 337 3.51 -21.32 -36.14
C GLY A 337 2.84 -22.31 -35.19
N THR A 338 2.86 -22.08 -33.87
CA THR A 338 2.21 -22.98 -32.91
C THR A 338 0.69 -22.97 -33.11
N PHE A 339 0.12 -24.13 -33.46
CA PHE A 339 -1.33 -24.29 -33.56
C PHE A 339 -1.95 -24.55 -32.18
N VAL A 340 -2.91 -23.71 -31.80
CA VAL A 340 -3.68 -23.80 -30.57
C VAL A 340 -5.12 -24.18 -30.93
N PRO A 341 -5.55 -25.42 -30.63
CA PRO A 341 -6.92 -25.83 -30.84
C PRO A 341 -7.90 -25.03 -29.98
N LYS A 342 -9.11 -24.82 -30.50
CA LYS A 342 -10.24 -24.30 -29.75
C LYS A 342 -10.46 -25.11 -28.47
N GLY A 343 -10.65 -24.39 -27.36
CA GLY A 343 -10.90 -24.96 -26.04
C GLY A 343 -9.66 -25.17 -25.19
N THR A 344 -8.46 -25.00 -25.76
CA THR A 344 -7.20 -25.09 -25.02
C THR A 344 -7.14 -24.02 -23.93
N LYS A 345 -6.85 -24.40 -22.68
CA LYS A 345 -6.54 -23.44 -21.61
C LYS A 345 -5.11 -22.94 -21.82
N LEU A 346 -4.93 -21.63 -21.85
CA LEU A 346 -3.66 -20.93 -21.99
C LEU A 346 -3.37 -20.17 -20.71
N GLU A 347 -2.11 -20.11 -20.32
CA GLU A 347 -1.63 -19.28 -19.21
C GLU A 347 -0.16 -18.94 -19.45
N ILE A 348 0.33 -17.93 -18.77
CA ILE A 348 1.73 -17.49 -18.84
C ILE A 348 2.41 -17.89 -17.54
N ASN A 349 3.53 -18.61 -17.64
CA ASN A 349 4.31 -19.06 -16.50
C ASN A 349 5.13 -17.90 -15.91
N THR A 350 4.48 -17.13 -15.03
CA THR A 350 5.05 -15.96 -14.36
C THR A 350 6.31 -16.31 -13.56
N CYS A 351 6.27 -17.40 -12.78
CA CYS A 351 7.42 -17.82 -11.97
C CYS A 351 8.63 -18.23 -12.81
N SER A 352 8.44 -18.79 -14.00
CA SER A 352 9.55 -19.06 -14.93
C SER A 352 10.15 -17.78 -15.50
N ILE A 353 9.33 -16.80 -15.90
CA ILE A 353 9.82 -15.48 -16.34
C ILE A 353 10.67 -14.84 -15.25
N HIS A 354 10.23 -14.94 -13.99
CA HIS A 354 10.96 -14.43 -12.84
C HIS A 354 12.30 -15.10 -12.57
N LYS A 355 12.49 -16.34 -13.04
CA LYS A 355 13.74 -17.09 -12.90
C LYS A 355 14.57 -17.14 -14.18
N ASP A 356 14.17 -16.42 -15.22
CA ASP A 356 14.83 -16.45 -16.51
C ASP A 356 16.21 -15.75 -16.44
N PRO A 357 17.32 -16.47 -16.71
CA PRO A 357 18.67 -15.90 -16.68
C PRO A 357 18.92 -14.89 -17.81
N GLU A 358 18.13 -14.90 -18.90
CA GLU A 358 18.22 -13.89 -19.97
C GLU A 358 17.63 -12.55 -19.52
N LEU A 359 16.64 -12.59 -18.61
CA LEU A 359 16.00 -11.39 -18.06
C LEU A 359 16.68 -10.91 -16.77
N PHE A 360 17.15 -11.84 -15.92
CA PHE A 360 17.70 -11.54 -14.61
C PHE A 360 19.05 -12.23 -14.38
N LYS A 361 20.12 -11.44 -14.27
CA LYS A 361 21.45 -11.97 -13.91
C LYS A 361 21.42 -12.65 -12.54
N ASN A 362 21.91 -13.89 -12.43
CA ASN A 362 21.82 -14.71 -11.21
C ASN A 362 20.39 -14.76 -10.65
N PRO A 363 19.44 -15.37 -11.40
CA PRO A 363 18.02 -15.31 -11.06
C PRO A 363 17.70 -16.05 -9.76
N ASP A 364 18.47 -17.07 -9.40
CA ASP A 364 18.24 -17.85 -8.17
C ASP A 364 18.80 -17.19 -6.90
N LYS A 365 19.56 -16.08 -7.04
CA LYS A 365 20.09 -15.34 -5.89
C LYS A 365 19.18 -14.18 -5.52
N PHE A 366 18.75 -14.14 -4.26
CA PHE A 366 18.02 -13.02 -3.71
C PHE A 366 18.93 -11.80 -3.65
N ASN A 367 18.53 -10.71 -4.30
CA ASN A 367 19.22 -9.43 -4.23
C ASN A 367 18.19 -8.30 -4.04
N ALA A 368 18.04 -7.86 -2.78
CA ALA A 368 17.10 -6.81 -2.40
C ALA A 368 17.25 -5.51 -3.20
N LEU A 369 18.46 -5.19 -3.66
CA LEU A 369 18.78 -3.94 -4.35
C LEU A 369 18.87 -4.09 -5.87
N ARG A 370 18.55 -5.27 -6.42
CA ARG A 370 18.59 -5.54 -7.88
C ARG A 370 17.90 -4.46 -8.70
N PHE A 371 16.68 -4.09 -8.30
CA PHE A 371 15.85 -3.14 -9.04
C PHE A 371 16.16 -1.68 -8.70
N HIS A 372 16.72 -1.41 -7.52
CA HIS A 372 17.32 -0.11 -7.19
C HIS A 372 18.50 0.19 -8.13
N GLU A 373 19.44 -0.75 -8.28
CA GLU A 373 20.58 -0.57 -9.18
C GLU A 373 20.14 -0.52 -10.65
N ALA A 374 19.18 -1.37 -11.07
CA ALA A 374 18.69 -1.36 -12.44
C ALA A 374 18.01 -0.03 -12.84
N ARG A 375 17.46 0.72 -11.88
CA ARG A 375 16.85 2.04 -12.12
C ARG A 375 17.84 3.18 -12.23
N LYS A 376 19.11 2.97 -11.85
CA LYS A 376 20.18 3.98 -12.04
C LYS A 376 20.65 4.09 -13.50
N VAL A 377 20.31 3.11 -14.34
CA VAL A 377 20.59 3.17 -15.78
C VAL A 377 19.69 4.23 -16.41
N PRO A 378 20.24 5.21 -17.17
CA PRO A 378 19.44 6.24 -17.83
C PRO A 378 18.32 5.65 -18.69
N GLY A 379 17.10 6.17 -18.52
CA GLY A 379 15.89 5.70 -19.21
C GLY A 379 15.18 4.51 -18.56
N MET A 380 15.73 3.95 -17.46
CA MET A 380 15.13 2.83 -16.72
C MET A 380 14.51 3.24 -15.39
N GLU A 381 14.48 4.53 -15.06
CA GLU A 381 14.14 5.07 -13.74
C GLU A 381 12.77 4.62 -13.24
N LYS A 382 11.82 4.38 -14.17
CA LYS A 382 10.45 3.95 -13.86
C LYS A 382 10.15 2.48 -14.20
N LYS A 383 11.06 1.80 -14.92
CA LYS A 383 10.78 0.47 -15.50
C LYS A 383 10.70 -0.64 -14.43
N TYR A 384 11.39 -0.48 -13.31
CA TYR A 384 11.47 -1.51 -12.28
C TYR A 384 10.85 -1.11 -10.94
N LEU A 385 9.89 -0.18 -10.96
CA LEU A 385 9.07 0.10 -9.78
C LEU A 385 8.30 -1.15 -9.36
N TYR A 386 8.08 -1.33 -8.06
CA TYR A 386 7.30 -2.45 -7.53
C TYR A 386 5.92 -2.55 -8.20
N THR A 387 5.26 -1.42 -8.42
CA THR A 387 3.93 -1.34 -9.07
C THR A 387 3.97 -1.34 -10.60
N ASN A 388 5.14 -1.43 -11.23
CA ASN A 388 5.21 -1.43 -12.68
C ASN A 388 4.75 -2.77 -13.27
N VAL A 389 4.19 -2.71 -14.47
CA VAL A 389 3.78 -3.90 -15.24
C VAL A 389 4.64 -3.98 -16.50
N GLY A 390 5.07 -5.19 -16.86
CA GLY A 390 5.93 -5.37 -18.03
C GLY A 390 5.99 -6.83 -18.47
N THR A 391 6.52 -7.09 -19.66
CA THR A 391 6.68 -8.46 -20.16
C THR A 391 7.69 -9.28 -19.37
N SER A 392 8.62 -8.61 -18.68
CA SER A 392 9.59 -9.24 -17.79
C SER A 392 9.09 -9.44 -16.35
N ASP A 393 7.91 -8.93 -16.01
CA ASP A 393 7.30 -9.12 -14.69
C ASP A 393 5.77 -8.95 -14.76
N LEU A 394 5.07 -10.07 -14.61
CA LEU A 394 3.62 -10.18 -14.74
C LEU A 394 2.89 -10.27 -13.40
N SER A 395 3.57 -10.06 -12.27
CA SER A 395 3.00 -10.21 -10.92
C SER A 395 1.75 -9.34 -10.69
N TRP A 396 1.71 -8.16 -11.31
CA TRP A 396 0.55 -7.26 -11.27
C TRP A 396 -0.33 -7.36 -12.51
N GLY A 397 -0.16 -8.38 -13.35
CA GLY A 397 -0.76 -8.46 -14.68
C GLY A 397 -0.11 -7.50 -15.69
N PHE A 398 -0.78 -7.28 -16.82
CA PHE A 398 -0.23 -6.56 -17.97
C PHE A 398 -1.33 -5.90 -18.80
N GLY A 399 -1.00 -4.76 -19.40
CA GLY A 399 -1.89 -3.99 -20.26
C GLY A 399 -3.23 -3.65 -19.60
N ARG A 400 -4.34 -3.92 -20.30
CA ARG A 400 -5.69 -3.62 -19.81
C ARG A 400 -6.10 -4.47 -18.59
N ASN A 401 -5.45 -5.61 -18.39
CA ASN A 401 -5.70 -6.55 -17.29
C ASN A 401 -4.73 -6.35 -16.12
N ALA A 402 -3.95 -5.27 -16.10
CA ALA A 402 -3.14 -4.92 -14.95
C ALA A 402 -4.02 -4.68 -13.72
N CYS A 403 -3.57 -5.19 -12.58
CA CYS A 403 -4.22 -5.10 -11.28
C CYS A 403 -4.56 -3.63 -10.97
N PRO A 404 -5.85 -3.30 -10.80
CA PRO A 404 -6.27 -1.93 -10.51
C PRO A 404 -5.89 -1.51 -9.08
N GLY A 405 -5.78 -2.45 -8.15
CA GLY A 405 -5.46 -2.21 -6.73
C GLY A 405 -3.97 -2.16 -6.39
N ARG A 406 -3.05 -2.30 -7.36
CA ARG A 406 -1.61 -2.41 -7.10
C ARG A 406 -1.01 -1.22 -6.34
N TYR A 407 -1.52 -0.01 -6.58
CA TYR A 407 -1.04 1.20 -5.91
C TYR A 407 -1.45 1.24 -4.43
N LEU A 408 -2.71 0.88 -4.12
CA LEU A 408 -3.16 0.75 -2.74
C LEU A 408 -2.37 -0.36 -2.01
N SER A 409 -2.19 -1.50 -2.68
CA SER A 409 -1.47 -2.65 -2.12
C SER A 409 -0.02 -2.27 -1.80
N ALA A 410 0.68 -1.63 -2.73
CA ALA A 410 2.05 -1.18 -2.53
C ALA A 410 2.18 -0.16 -1.38
N ILE A 411 1.24 0.78 -1.24
CA ILE A 411 1.23 1.73 -0.12
C ILE A 411 1.06 0.98 1.21
N ASN A 412 0.07 0.09 1.31
CA ASN A 412 -0.16 -0.72 2.52
C ASN A 412 1.08 -1.53 2.92
N ILE A 413 1.67 -2.24 1.96
CA ILE A 413 2.86 -3.08 2.18
C ILE A 413 4.04 -2.20 2.62
N LYS A 414 4.31 -1.10 1.91
CA LYS A 414 5.44 -0.20 2.24
C LYS A 414 5.30 0.42 3.62
N ILE A 415 4.11 0.93 3.98
CA ILE A 415 3.87 1.54 5.30
C ILE A 415 4.10 0.50 6.41
N LEU A 416 3.54 -0.70 6.25
CA LEU A 416 3.71 -1.74 7.27
C LEU A 416 5.17 -2.20 7.38
N MET A 417 5.85 -2.43 6.26
CA MET A 417 7.28 -2.78 6.27
C MET A 417 8.15 -1.67 6.86
N ALA A 418 7.84 -0.40 6.56
CA ALA A 418 8.53 0.75 7.13
C ALA A 418 8.37 0.82 8.65
N GLU A 419 7.14 0.63 9.17
CA GLU A 419 6.89 0.60 10.62
C GLU A 419 7.54 -0.59 11.31
N LEU A 420 7.64 -1.74 10.64
CA LEU A 420 8.41 -2.88 11.14
C LEU A 420 9.90 -2.54 11.23
N LEU A 421 10.47 -1.95 10.19
CA LEU A 421 11.88 -1.53 10.15
C LEU A 421 12.20 -0.49 11.24
N ILE A 422 11.29 0.47 11.49
CA ILE A 422 11.49 1.51 12.51
C ILE A 422 11.46 0.92 13.92
N ASN A 423 10.49 0.06 14.21
CA ASN A 423 10.15 -0.29 15.59
C ASN A 423 10.61 -1.68 16.03
N TYR A 424 11.08 -2.53 15.12
CA TYR A 424 11.47 -3.91 15.44
C TYR A 424 12.84 -4.27 14.86
N ASP A 425 13.54 -5.12 15.61
CA ASP A 425 14.57 -5.99 15.07
C ASP A 425 13.93 -7.34 14.73
N ILE A 426 14.33 -7.92 13.60
CA ILE A 426 13.70 -9.10 13.00
C ILE A 426 14.79 -10.06 12.56
N LYS A 427 14.65 -11.35 12.90
CA LYS A 427 15.51 -12.40 12.36
C LYS A 427 14.82 -13.77 12.39
N LEU A 428 15.40 -14.74 11.70
CA LEU A 428 15.07 -16.14 11.91
C LEU A 428 15.69 -16.68 13.22
N ARG A 429 15.15 -17.80 13.71
CA ARG A 429 15.85 -18.60 14.72
C ARG A 429 17.18 -19.10 14.17
N ASP A 430 18.17 -19.27 15.04
CA ASP A 430 19.50 -19.72 14.61
C ASP A 430 19.40 -21.09 13.92
N GLY A 431 19.98 -21.20 12.71
CA GLY A 431 19.91 -22.41 11.87
C GLY A 431 18.60 -22.62 11.12
N ALA A 432 17.55 -21.82 11.39
CA ALA A 432 16.31 -21.89 10.63
C ALA A 432 16.48 -21.30 9.22
N ARG A 433 15.73 -21.85 8.28
CA ARG A 433 15.61 -21.33 6.91
C ARG A 433 14.19 -20.87 6.68
N ARG A 434 14.03 -20.00 5.68
CA ARG A 434 12.72 -19.61 5.17
C ARG A 434 11.91 -20.86 4.79
N PRO A 435 10.62 -20.94 5.15
CA PRO A 435 9.77 -22.07 4.77
C PRO A 435 9.50 -22.05 3.25
N PRO A 436 9.20 -23.21 2.64
CA PRO A 436 8.67 -23.26 1.29
C PRO A 436 7.28 -22.61 1.24
N ASN A 437 6.88 -22.17 0.04
CA ASN A 437 5.53 -21.63 -0.18
C ASN A 437 4.52 -22.78 -0.24
N ILE A 438 3.28 -22.49 0.16
CA ILE A 438 2.14 -23.38 -0.01
C ILE A 438 1.47 -23.03 -1.33
N GLU A 439 1.39 -24.01 -2.23
CA GLU A 439 0.85 -23.84 -3.58
C GLU A 439 -0.47 -24.59 -3.72
N PHE A 440 -1.50 -23.89 -4.23
CA PHE A 440 -2.80 -24.50 -4.55
C PHE A 440 -3.36 -23.90 -5.85
N GLU A 441 -3.54 -24.77 -6.86
CA GLU A 441 -3.83 -24.36 -8.24
C GLU A 441 -2.77 -23.37 -8.75
N VAL A 442 -3.13 -22.10 -8.90
CA VAL A 442 -2.22 -21.04 -9.35
C VAL A 442 -1.76 -20.16 -8.18
N LEU A 443 -2.36 -20.32 -6.99
CA LEU A 443 -2.10 -19.45 -5.84
C LEU A 443 -0.86 -19.91 -5.08
N CYS A 444 -0.10 -18.94 -4.61
CA CYS A 444 1.08 -19.12 -3.78
C CYS A 444 0.91 -18.36 -2.46
N SER A 445 1.01 -19.07 -1.34
CA SER A 445 0.77 -18.54 0.01
C SER A 445 1.95 -18.78 0.95
N PRO A 446 2.19 -17.89 1.92
CA PRO A 446 3.18 -18.09 2.97
C PRO A 446 2.76 -19.22 3.93
N GLU A 447 3.74 -19.88 4.56
CA GLU A 447 3.47 -20.85 5.64
C GLU A 447 2.87 -20.14 6.87
N PRO A 448 1.63 -20.49 7.29
CA PRO A 448 0.94 -19.80 8.39
C PRO A 448 1.54 -20.04 9.78
N ASN A 449 2.18 -21.18 10.00
CA ASN A 449 2.71 -21.54 11.32
C ASN A 449 4.17 -21.14 11.53
N PHE A 450 4.81 -20.53 10.54
CA PHE A 450 6.21 -20.16 10.65
C PHE A 450 6.42 -19.02 11.66
N GLU A 451 7.46 -19.18 12.47
CA GLU A 451 7.80 -18.24 13.54
C GLU A 451 9.07 -17.48 13.18
N ILE A 452 9.00 -16.16 13.29
CA ILE A 452 10.17 -15.27 13.23
C ILE A 452 10.45 -14.73 14.63
N LEU A 453 11.69 -14.33 14.89
CA LEU A 453 12.05 -13.67 16.14
C LEU A 453 11.88 -12.16 15.97
N LEU A 454 11.09 -11.56 16.86
CA LEU A 454 10.88 -10.12 16.95
C LEU A 454 11.42 -9.60 18.28
N ARG A 455 12.02 -8.41 18.23
CA ARG A 455 12.36 -7.61 19.41
C ARG A 455 12.00 -6.16 19.14
N SER A 456 11.26 -5.53 20.03
CA SER A 456 10.92 -4.12 19.94
C SER A 456 12.16 -3.25 20.20
N ARG A 457 12.27 -2.17 19.44
CA ARG A 457 13.30 -1.16 19.63
C ARG A 457 12.77 -0.13 20.62
N ASN A 458 13.44 0.01 21.76
CA ASN A 458 13.10 1.04 22.74
C ASN A 458 13.44 2.43 22.15
N HIS A 459 12.45 3.30 22.02
CA HIS A 459 12.67 4.72 21.67
C HIS A 459 13.21 5.52 22.88
N GLU A 460 14.23 5.02 23.57
CA GLU A 460 15.00 5.84 24.52
C GLU A 460 15.84 6.91 23.78
N GLY A 461 15.91 6.85 22.44
CA GLY A 461 16.64 7.77 21.57
C GLY A 461 15.84 8.90 20.93
N SER A 462 14.57 9.14 21.31
CA SER A 462 13.71 10.17 20.68
C SER A 462 14.32 11.59 20.69
N VAL A 463 15.21 11.89 21.63
CA VAL A 463 15.91 13.20 21.72
C VAL A 463 17.03 13.33 20.68
N ALA A 464 17.71 12.23 20.34
CA ALA A 464 18.78 12.23 19.32
C ALA A 464 18.20 12.32 17.90
N THR A 465 17.05 11.68 17.64
CA THR A 465 16.35 11.75 16.36
C THR A 465 15.76 13.14 16.11
N SER A 466 15.28 13.83 17.15
CA SER A 466 14.90 15.25 17.03
C SER A 466 16.11 16.15 16.75
N ALA A 467 17.27 15.88 17.36
CA ALA A 467 18.49 16.66 17.11
C ALA A 467 19.03 16.46 15.67
N LEU A 468 19.00 15.22 15.16
CA LEU A 468 19.39 14.90 13.78
C LEU A 468 18.38 15.43 12.75
N GLY A 469 17.08 15.39 13.05
CA GLY A 469 16.04 15.99 12.22
C GLY A 469 16.15 17.51 12.13
N VAL A 470 16.46 18.18 13.26
CA VAL A 470 16.76 19.62 13.30
C VAL A 470 18.04 19.93 12.53
N ALA A 471 19.11 19.14 12.70
CA ALA A 471 20.35 19.32 11.95
C ALA A 471 20.15 19.18 10.42
N ALA A 472 19.36 18.19 9.99
CA ALA A 472 19.04 18.00 8.57
C ALA A 472 18.20 19.16 7.99
N ALA A 473 17.22 19.67 8.75
CA ALA A 473 16.42 20.83 8.35
C ALA A 473 17.28 22.10 8.24
N VAL A 474 18.23 22.31 9.18
CA VAL A 474 19.17 23.44 9.14
C VAL A 474 20.10 23.32 7.92
N ILE A 475 20.61 22.14 7.60
CA ILE A 475 21.45 21.92 6.41
C ILE A 475 20.68 22.23 5.11
N GLN A 476 19.42 21.80 5.01
CA GLN A 476 18.58 22.09 3.84
C GLN A 476 18.28 23.59 3.71
N PHE A 477 18.05 24.29 4.82
CA PHE A 477 17.84 25.74 4.85
C PHE A 477 19.10 26.51 4.43
N VAL A 478 20.27 26.06 4.88
CA VAL A 478 21.57 26.66 4.51
C VAL A 478 21.84 26.46 3.01
N ASP A 479 21.67 25.25 2.47
CA ASP A 479 21.84 24.96 1.03
C ASP A 479 20.86 25.78 0.15
N PHE A 480 19.62 25.93 0.59
CA PHE A 480 18.63 26.78 -0.09
C PHE A 480 19.05 28.25 -0.09
N SER A 481 19.49 28.78 1.05
CA SER A 481 19.96 30.15 1.20
C SER A 481 21.18 30.44 0.30
N SER A 482 22.16 29.52 0.26
CA SER A 482 23.32 29.64 -0.63
C SER A 482 22.93 29.65 -2.12
N LYS A 483 21.98 28.80 -2.53
CA LYS A 483 21.48 28.75 -3.91
C LYS A 483 20.71 30.01 -4.31
N LEU A 484 19.92 30.56 -3.39
CA LEU A 484 19.18 31.81 -3.60
C LEU A 484 20.16 32.99 -3.79
N VAL A 485 21.18 33.09 -2.95
CA VAL A 485 22.24 34.11 -3.05
C VAL A 485 23.00 34.01 -4.37
N CYS A 486 23.37 32.80 -4.79
CA CYS A 486 24.06 32.58 -6.07
C CYS A 486 23.21 33.06 -7.27
N ARG A 487 21.89 32.84 -7.21
CA ARG A 487 20.95 33.29 -8.24
C ARG A 487 20.76 34.80 -8.24
N ILE A 488 20.65 35.43 -7.07
CA ILE A 488 20.59 36.89 -6.93
C ILE A 488 21.88 37.54 -7.49
N ARG A 489 23.07 37.00 -7.17
CA ARG A 489 24.35 37.43 -7.76
C ARG A 489 24.35 37.33 -9.28
N THR A 490 23.80 36.24 -9.83
CA THR A 490 23.78 36.00 -11.27
C THR A 490 22.83 36.95 -11.99
N VAL A 491 21.64 37.19 -11.43
CA VAL A 491 20.63 38.08 -12.00
C VAL A 491 21.09 39.54 -11.95
N HIS A 492 21.67 40.00 -10.85
CA HIS A 492 21.96 41.43 -10.68
C HIS A 492 23.28 41.88 -11.33
N ARG A 493 24.27 40.99 -11.45
CA ARG A 493 25.53 41.25 -12.18
C ARG A 493 25.32 41.48 -13.67
N LEU A 494 24.18 41.03 -14.22
CA LEU A 494 23.78 41.24 -15.61
C LEU A 494 23.01 42.55 -15.82
N SER A 495 22.61 43.27 -14.76
CA SER A 495 21.70 44.40 -14.86
C SER A 495 22.36 45.76 -14.57
N HIS A 496 23.07 45.94 -13.45
CA HIS A 496 23.66 47.25 -13.08
C HIS A 496 24.88 47.11 -12.13
N PRO A 497 26.13 47.23 -12.63
CA PRO A 497 27.33 46.84 -11.85
C PRO A 497 27.83 47.85 -10.79
N ASP A 498 27.41 49.12 -10.81
CA ASP A 498 27.98 50.19 -9.96
C ASP A 498 26.95 50.96 -9.10
N SER A 499 25.77 50.41 -8.84
CA SER A 499 24.81 51.07 -7.94
C SER A 499 25.17 50.82 -6.47
N ALA A 500 24.95 51.81 -5.60
CA ALA A 500 25.10 51.66 -4.14
C ALA A 500 24.26 50.48 -3.59
N GLN A 501 23.16 50.15 -4.29
CA GLN A 501 22.28 49.03 -4.00
C GLN A 501 22.95 47.68 -4.29
N TYR A 502 23.77 47.56 -5.34
CA TYR A 502 24.55 46.34 -5.60
C TYR A 502 25.56 46.10 -4.49
N VAL A 503 26.18 47.15 -3.94
CA VAL A 503 27.16 47.04 -2.84
C VAL A 503 26.48 46.57 -1.54
N GLU A 504 25.31 47.09 -1.19
CA GLU A 504 24.56 46.62 -0.01
C GLU A 504 24.08 45.16 -0.16
N LEU A 505 23.52 44.80 -1.32
CA LEU A 505 23.04 43.45 -1.56
C LEU A 505 24.20 42.43 -1.62
N LYS A 506 25.34 42.83 -2.19
CA LYS A 506 26.58 42.06 -2.20
C LYS A 506 27.13 41.86 -0.79
N ASN A 507 27.15 42.90 0.05
CA ASN A 507 27.59 42.81 1.43
C ASN A 507 26.68 41.90 2.27
N ALA A 508 25.36 42.01 2.11
CA ALA A 508 24.39 41.12 2.78
C ALA A 508 24.55 39.66 2.33
N ALA A 509 24.74 39.44 1.02
CA ALA A 509 25.01 38.12 0.45
C ALA A 509 26.34 37.51 0.95
N GLU A 510 27.37 38.34 1.13
CA GLU A 510 28.68 37.91 1.64
C GLU A 510 28.61 37.56 3.13
N GLN A 511 27.93 38.37 3.95
CA GLN A 511 27.66 38.05 5.35
C GLN A 511 26.86 36.75 5.50
N LEU A 512 25.85 36.52 4.66
CA LEU A 512 25.08 35.28 4.67
C LEU A 512 25.88 34.06 4.22
N SER A 513 26.78 34.23 3.26
CA SER A 513 27.68 33.17 2.82
C SER A 513 28.69 32.79 3.89
N GLU A 514 29.26 33.79 4.59
CA GLU A 514 30.21 33.57 5.68
C GLU A 514 29.54 32.86 6.88
N LEU A 515 28.31 33.28 7.19
CA LEU A 515 27.48 32.67 8.23
C LEU A 515 27.06 31.23 7.91
N SER A 516 26.74 30.97 6.64
CA SER A 516 26.48 29.61 6.11
C SER A 516 27.68 28.69 6.32
N CYS A 517 28.90 29.16 6.03
CA CYS A 517 30.13 28.39 6.27
C CYS A 517 30.37 28.16 7.77
N GLN A 518 30.19 29.17 8.62
CA GLN A 518 30.34 29.01 10.08
C GLN A 518 29.31 28.04 10.68
N ILE A 519 28.07 28.02 10.18
CA ILE A 519 27.05 27.05 10.58
C ILE A 519 27.45 25.64 10.16
N HIS A 520 27.93 25.47 8.91
CA HIS A 520 28.41 24.20 8.40
C HIS A 520 29.58 23.63 9.23
N ASP A 521 30.57 24.47 9.55
CA ASP A 521 31.75 24.08 10.33
C ASP A 521 31.40 23.71 11.78
N ASN A 522 30.49 24.46 12.41
CA ASN A 522 30.03 24.16 13.76
C ASN A 522 29.16 22.89 13.80
N LEU A 523 28.28 22.67 12.80
CA LEU A 523 27.53 21.42 12.66
C LEU A 523 28.47 20.23 12.44
N ASN A 524 29.50 20.38 11.62
CA ASN A 524 30.53 19.34 11.45
C ASN A 524 31.33 19.09 12.73
N ALA A 525 31.62 20.12 13.53
CA ALA A 525 32.26 19.95 14.83
C ALA A 525 31.35 19.22 15.84
N VAL A 526 30.04 19.47 15.81
CA VAL A 526 29.02 18.74 16.60
C VAL A 526 28.88 17.29 16.13
N LEU A 527 28.81 17.05 14.81
CA LEU A 527 28.79 15.71 14.20
C LEU A 527 30.06 14.90 14.49
N ARG A 528 31.23 15.56 14.62
CA ARG A 528 32.47 14.91 15.07
C ARG A 528 32.48 14.58 16.57
N LYS A 529 31.81 15.39 17.40
CA LYS A 529 31.65 15.16 18.85
C LYS A 529 30.52 14.19 19.19
N LEU A 530 29.62 13.86 18.26
CA LEU A 530 28.55 12.87 18.39
C LEU A 530 29.04 11.42 18.63
N SER A 531 30.37 11.20 18.75
CA SER A 531 30.96 9.97 19.27
C SER A 531 31.08 9.92 20.81
N LEU A 532 30.86 11.03 21.53
CA LEU A 532 30.93 11.09 23.00
C LEU A 532 29.83 12.01 23.58
N SER A 533 29.06 11.43 24.51
CA SER A 533 27.96 11.98 25.33
C SER A 533 27.77 13.50 25.35
N LEU A 534 26.56 13.97 25.02
CA LEU A 534 26.15 15.38 25.10
C LEU A 534 25.10 15.60 26.21
N THR A 535 25.28 16.69 26.98
CA THR A 535 24.35 17.20 28.01
C THR A 535 23.41 18.28 27.43
N GLU A 536 22.19 18.39 27.98
CA GLU A 536 21.11 19.27 27.50
C GLU A 536 21.50 20.76 27.36
N GLU A 537 22.41 21.26 28.20
CA GLU A 537 22.90 22.65 28.15
C GLU A 537 23.55 23.02 26.81
N TYR A 538 24.24 22.08 26.17
CA TYR A 538 24.96 22.35 24.92
C TYR A 538 24.00 22.49 23.73
N LEU A 539 22.92 21.70 23.71
CA LEU A 539 21.86 21.81 22.69
C LEU A 539 21.06 23.10 22.83
N ALA A 540 20.82 23.56 24.06
CA ALA A 540 20.16 24.84 24.34
C ALA A 540 20.98 26.04 23.85
N ALA A 541 22.30 26.01 24.03
CA ALA A 541 23.21 27.06 23.54
C ALA A 541 23.23 27.17 22.00
N VAL A 542 23.25 26.03 21.30
CA VAL A 542 23.20 26.00 19.82
C VAL A 542 21.86 26.54 19.31
N SER A 543 20.74 26.12 19.91
CA SER A 543 19.40 26.60 19.55
C SER A 543 19.25 28.12 19.74
N ASN A 544 19.78 28.69 20.82
CA ASN A 544 19.79 30.15 21.04
C ASN A 544 20.58 30.90 19.97
N LYS A 545 21.72 30.34 19.53
CA LYS A 545 22.55 31.00 18.52
C LYS A 545 21.90 30.98 17.14
N CYS A 546 21.24 29.87 16.77
CA CYS A 546 20.44 29.80 15.53
C CYS A 546 19.25 30.78 15.54
N ARG A 547 18.60 31.00 16.69
CA ARG A 547 17.50 31.96 16.84
C ARG A 547 17.92 33.40 16.57
N LEU A 548 19.03 33.84 17.15
CA LEU A 548 19.53 35.21 16.98
C LEU A 548 19.83 35.51 15.51
N ILE A 549 20.46 34.55 14.84
CA ILE A 549 20.87 34.64 13.43
C ILE A 549 19.67 34.64 12.47
N ALA A 550 18.65 33.81 12.72
CA ALA A 550 17.43 33.80 11.91
C ALA A 550 16.68 35.14 11.99
N GLY A 551 16.70 35.80 13.16
CA GLY A 551 16.12 37.14 13.34
C GLY A 551 16.83 38.22 12.53
N GLU A 552 18.16 38.20 12.49
CA GLU A 552 18.96 39.14 11.68
C GLU A 552 18.69 38.97 10.18
N PHE A 553 18.60 37.73 9.70
CA PHE A 553 18.29 37.43 8.30
C PHE A 553 16.90 37.92 7.88
N LEU A 554 15.87 37.66 8.70
CA LEU A 554 14.50 38.12 8.42
C LEU A 554 14.38 39.64 8.42
N THR A 555 15.14 40.31 9.29
CA THR A 555 15.19 41.77 9.35
C THR A 555 15.84 42.35 8.09
N ALA A 556 16.93 41.76 7.60
CA ALA A 556 17.57 42.16 6.36
C ALA A 556 16.65 41.97 5.13
N MET A 557 15.96 40.82 5.06
CA MET A 557 14.99 40.52 4.00
C MET A 557 13.82 41.50 3.97
N ARG A 558 13.29 41.89 5.14
CA ARG A 558 12.18 42.86 5.24
C ARG A 558 12.59 44.28 4.84
N LYS A 559 13.84 44.67 5.02
CA LYS A 559 14.35 45.95 4.51
C LYS A 559 14.50 45.96 2.99
N ALA A 560 14.88 44.84 2.39
CA ALA A 560 15.10 44.74 0.95
C ALA A 560 13.80 44.54 0.13
N ALA A 561 12.81 43.83 0.68
CA ALA A 561 11.62 43.41 -0.06
C ALA A 561 10.74 44.56 -0.62
N PRO A 562 10.43 45.65 0.12
CA PRO A 562 9.45 46.65 -0.35
C PRO A 562 9.87 47.41 -1.62
N GLN A 563 11.18 47.64 -1.82
CA GLN A 563 11.68 48.28 -3.04
C GLN A 563 11.74 47.32 -4.23
N LEU A 564 12.07 46.04 -4.00
CA LEU A 564 12.01 44.98 -5.02
C LEU A 564 10.61 44.83 -5.62
N PHE A 565 9.56 44.97 -4.79
CA PHE A 565 8.17 44.94 -5.26
C PHE A 565 7.77 46.15 -6.09
N LYS A 566 8.41 47.32 -5.89
CA LYS A 566 8.01 48.55 -6.56
C LYS A 566 8.52 48.60 -8.00
N ASP A 567 9.74 48.15 -8.24
CA ASP A 567 10.36 48.13 -9.57
C ASP A 567 9.78 47.05 -10.51
N GLU A 568 9.25 45.95 -9.96
CA GLU A 568 8.54 44.91 -10.73
C GLU A 568 7.08 45.27 -11.05
N LEU A 569 6.40 46.05 -10.19
CA LEU A 569 5.01 46.45 -10.42
C LEU A 569 4.86 47.60 -11.44
N GLU A 570 5.86 48.48 -11.57
CA GLU A 570 5.82 49.60 -12.51
C GLU A 570 6.24 49.22 -13.94
N ASN A 571 6.95 48.10 -14.15
CA ASN A 571 7.34 47.61 -15.48
C ASN A 571 6.37 46.54 -16.03
N ARG A 572 5.15 46.96 -16.39
CA ARG A 572 4.22 46.14 -17.21
C ARG A 572 4.66 46.12 -18.68
N GLU A 573 5.80 45.50 -18.98
CA GLU A 573 6.14 45.07 -20.35
C GLU A 573 7.23 43.98 -20.44
N VAL A 574 7.47 43.24 -19.35
CA VAL A 574 8.47 42.14 -19.34
C VAL A 574 7.82 40.78 -19.11
N GLU A 575 6.79 40.45 -19.89
CA GLU A 575 6.50 39.05 -20.21
C GLU A 575 7.52 38.58 -21.27
N SER A 576 8.73 38.21 -20.83
CA SER A 576 9.55 37.19 -21.52
C SER A 576 10.93 36.88 -20.90
N ARG A 577 11.37 37.48 -19.78
CA ARG A 577 12.76 37.22 -19.31
C ARG A 577 13.03 36.94 -17.82
N SER A 578 12.02 36.86 -16.93
CA SER A 578 12.28 36.63 -15.49
C SER A 578 11.98 35.23 -14.94
N GLY A 579 11.40 34.29 -15.70
CA GLY A 579 11.52 32.84 -15.45
C GLY A 579 11.20 32.29 -14.04
N ILE A 580 10.44 32.99 -13.19
CA ILE A 580 9.97 32.47 -11.90
C ILE A 580 8.50 32.06 -12.07
N PRO A 581 8.17 30.76 -12.06
CA PRO A 581 6.80 30.31 -12.19
C PRO A 581 5.96 30.77 -10.99
N GLN A 582 4.74 31.26 -11.24
CA GLN A 582 3.75 31.68 -10.24
C GLN A 582 3.57 30.69 -9.06
N ARG A 583 3.76 29.39 -9.32
CA ARG A 583 3.74 28.30 -8.32
C ARG A 583 4.82 28.40 -7.22
N VAL A 584 5.97 29.00 -7.53
CA VAL A 584 7.04 29.21 -6.55
C VAL A 584 6.66 30.31 -5.58
N TRP A 585 5.95 31.33 -6.07
CA TRP A 585 5.45 32.44 -5.28
C TRP A 585 4.30 32.03 -4.34
N GLU A 586 3.38 31.21 -4.84
CA GLU A 586 2.28 30.64 -4.05
C GLU A 586 2.78 29.73 -2.90
N ARG A 587 3.91 29.04 -3.10
CA ARG A 587 4.54 28.20 -2.07
C ARG A 587 5.17 29.00 -0.94
N LEU A 588 5.75 30.16 -1.26
CA LEU A 588 6.29 31.11 -0.27
C LEU A 588 5.16 31.69 0.59
N LEU A 589 4.04 32.08 -0.03
CA LEU A 589 2.89 32.62 0.69
C LEU A 589 2.24 31.57 1.62
N ALA A 590 2.13 30.32 1.14
CA ALA A 590 1.60 29.20 1.93
C ALA A 590 2.49 28.83 3.13
N ALA A 591 3.81 28.88 2.98
CA ALA A 591 4.75 28.62 4.08
C ALA A 591 4.65 29.69 5.18
N VAL A 592 4.53 30.97 4.80
CA VAL A 592 4.34 32.09 5.73
C VAL A 592 3.00 32.01 6.45
N GLN A 593 1.92 31.61 5.76
CA GLN A 593 0.60 31.42 6.36
C GLN A 593 0.50 30.19 7.28
N ALA A 594 1.23 29.11 6.97
CA ALA A 594 1.30 27.92 7.82
C ALA A 594 2.01 28.22 9.15
N ILE A 595 3.04 29.06 9.13
CA ILE A 595 3.73 29.55 10.34
C ILE A 595 2.79 30.39 11.21
N GLY A 596 1.89 31.17 10.60
CA GLY A 596 0.89 31.97 11.32
C GLY A 596 -0.24 31.15 11.98
N LYS A 597 -0.52 29.92 11.51
CA LYS A 597 -1.60 29.06 12.04
C LYS A 597 -1.18 28.13 13.18
N ALA A 598 0.11 27.98 13.46
CA ALA A 598 0.64 27.15 14.54
C ALA A 598 0.36 27.71 15.96
N GLY A 599 -0.30 28.86 16.09
CA GLY A 599 -0.61 29.52 17.37
C GLY A 599 -1.77 28.91 18.19
N GLU A 600 -2.54 27.97 17.62
CA GLU A 600 -3.81 27.48 18.20
C GLU A 600 -3.79 25.96 18.47
N MET A 601 -3.02 25.47 19.44
CA MET A 601 -3.21 24.11 19.99
C MET A 601 -2.90 24.11 21.50
N ASP A 602 -3.92 23.92 22.33
CA ASP A 602 -3.80 23.91 23.80
C ASP A 602 -3.61 22.50 24.36
N GLY A 603 -2.74 22.39 25.37
CA GLY A 603 -2.56 21.17 26.17
C GLY A 603 -1.11 20.75 26.45
N LEU A 604 -0.15 21.68 26.48
CA LEU A 604 1.23 21.37 26.86
C LEU A 604 1.49 21.50 28.38
N PRO A 605 2.42 20.71 28.94
CA PRO A 605 2.90 20.88 30.32
C PRO A 605 3.45 22.29 30.57
N GLN A 606 3.24 22.85 31.77
CA GLN A 606 3.49 24.25 32.12
C GLN A 606 4.86 24.82 31.70
N HIS A 607 5.93 24.01 31.75
CA HIS A 607 7.29 24.44 31.35
C HIS A 607 7.47 24.60 29.83
N LEU A 608 6.66 23.91 29.01
CA LEU A 608 6.61 24.07 27.56
C LEU A 608 5.61 25.16 27.16
N GLU A 609 4.62 25.45 28.01
CA GLU A 609 3.69 26.58 27.85
C GLU A 609 4.41 27.93 28.09
N ASP A 610 5.32 27.99 29.06
CA ASP A 610 6.19 29.15 29.28
C ASP A 610 7.15 29.37 28.10
N LEU A 611 7.67 28.29 27.50
CA LEU A 611 8.54 28.35 26.31
C LEU A 611 7.76 28.76 25.04
N ARG A 612 6.52 28.27 24.90
CA ARG A 612 5.57 28.67 23.84
C ARG A 612 5.19 30.14 23.97
N GLN A 613 4.84 30.62 25.17
CA GLN A 613 4.50 32.03 25.41
C GLN A 613 5.71 32.93 25.14
N GLN A 614 6.92 32.57 25.60
CA GLN A 614 8.13 33.34 25.30
C GLN A 614 8.44 33.39 23.80
N MET A 615 8.26 32.29 23.05
CA MET A 615 8.46 32.29 21.59
C MET A 615 7.37 33.06 20.84
N MET A 616 6.10 32.95 21.26
CA MET A 616 4.96 33.63 20.62
C MET A 616 4.98 35.14 20.85
N THR A 617 5.31 35.62 22.05
CA THR A 617 5.46 37.06 22.33
C THR A 617 6.60 37.66 21.51
N GLN A 618 7.68 36.90 21.26
CA GLN A 618 8.81 37.39 20.45
C GLN A 618 8.56 37.37 18.94
N ILE A 619 7.72 36.47 18.43
CA ILE A 619 7.31 36.45 17.02
C ILE A 619 6.29 37.56 16.72
N LEU A 620 5.37 37.85 17.65
CA LEU A 620 4.37 38.92 17.52
C LEU A 620 4.92 40.34 17.70
N VAL A 621 6.04 40.51 18.42
CA VAL A 621 6.76 41.79 18.49
C VAL A 621 7.70 41.97 17.28
N ALA A 622 8.11 40.86 16.66
CA ALA A 622 8.96 40.88 15.47
C ALA A 622 8.17 41.13 14.18
N LEU A 623 6.97 40.57 14.01
CA LEU A 623 6.02 40.93 12.94
C LEU A 623 5.50 42.35 13.12
#